data_AF-A0A2K8ZSV3-F1
#
_entry.id   AF-A0A2K8ZSV3-F1
#
_cell.length_a   1.000
_cell.length_b   1.000
_cell.length_c   1.000
_cell.angle_alpha   90.00
_cell.angle_beta   90.00
_cell.angle_gamma   90.00
#
_symmetry.space_group_name_H-M   'P 1'
#
loop_
_entity.id
_entity.type
_entity.pdbx_description
1 polymer ?
#
loop_
_entity_poly.entity_id
_entity_poly.type
_entity_poly.pdbx_seq_one_letter_code
_entity_poly.pdbx_strand_id
1 'polypeptide(L)'
;MKKFKFVLSFIAIFALVGIIVGCSTTAQAEDSYVTLDINPSIELIVSPRDKVIYANPLNEDAEVILVDLDLVGMDLEDAIDLIIETSIELGYIAADEDVETYVSVSAINEDAQIQERIQNKVKEHVNNAFQNKGLMGRAQDKGYTPEFLEEAENYGVTPGFLFLAKEAVVLSDDLLIEDALLLTRAELIEIVKVAREAQRDVAFELRAAFHEDRDALIEEYVPQIEALETQIADVEAQIAALEEGADATELEATLTDLNEQLDALKTEFHDEMAAVRDEFHTQSEALRESFREAKTQRRQEHQNEVNQFREDMEQRRDQMRDRIRDYQNEEDNSNKSE
;
A
#
# COMPACT_ATOMS: atom_id res chain seq x y z
N MET A 1 39.86 -14.07 -3.86
CA MET A 1 38.72 -13.14 -4.05
C MET A 1 38.35 -12.60 -2.69
N LYS A 2 38.44 -11.27 -2.51
CA LYS A 2 38.20 -10.62 -1.20
C LYS A 2 36.69 -10.58 -1.00
N LYS A 3 36.18 -11.33 -0.03
CA LYS A 3 34.79 -11.27 0.41
C LYS A 3 34.51 -9.85 0.91
N PHE A 4 33.85 -9.03 0.10
CA PHE A 4 33.33 -7.74 0.55
C PHE A 4 32.00 -8.02 1.25
N LYS A 5 32.05 -8.10 2.59
CA LYS A 5 30.84 -8.08 3.40
C LYS A 5 30.48 -6.61 3.63
N PHE A 6 29.63 -6.04 2.79
CA PHE A 6 28.87 -4.87 3.20
C PHE A 6 27.68 -5.38 4.02
N VAL A 7 27.82 -5.32 5.34
CA VAL A 7 26.68 -5.43 6.26
C VAL A 7 26.55 -4.05 6.87
N LEU A 8 25.72 -3.21 6.25
CA LEU A 8 25.34 -1.92 6.81
C LEU A 8 24.22 -2.18 7.83
N SER A 9 24.62 -2.24 9.11
CA SER A 9 23.69 -2.35 10.23
C SER A 9 22.87 -1.06 10.36
N PHE A 10 21.63 -1.09 9.86
CA PHE A 10 20.66 0.02 9.87
C PHE A 10 19.85 0.12 11.18
N ILE A 11 20.45 -0.22 12.32
CA ILE A 11 19.75 -0.17 13.63
C ILE A 11 19.63 1.28 14.17
N ALA A 12 20.25 2.28 13.53
CA ALA A 12 20.34 3.63 14.07
C ALA A 12 19.27 4.64 13.57
N ILE A 13 18.42 4.30 12.60
CA ILE A 13 17.47 5.25 11.98
C ILE A 13 16.08 5.27 12.65
N PHE A 14 15.78 4.32 13.53
CA PHE A 14 14.47 4.27 14.21
C PHE A 14 14.25 5.33 15.31
N ALA A 15 15.25 6.18 15.61
CA ALA A 15 15.17 7.16 16.69
C ALA A 15 14.70 8.56 16.26
N LEU A 16 14.29 8.77 15.00
CA LEU A 16 14.00 10.11 14.47
C LEU A 16 12.59 10.31 13.87
N VAL A 17 11.59 9.50 14.24
CA VAL A 17 10.17 9.78 13.87
C VAL A 17 9.49 10.57 15.00
N GLY A 18 10.15 11.66 15.41
CA GLY A 18 9.64 12.55 16.44
C GLY A 18 9.83 13.99 15.98
N ILE A 19 8.70 14.66 15.74
CA ILE A 19 8.54 16.10 15.47
C ILE A 19 8.62 16.49 13.99
N ILE A 20 7.45 16.49 13.32
CA ILE A 20 7.09 17.60 12.43
C ILE A 20 5.75 18.16 12.89
N VAL A 21 5.84 19.19 13.72
CA VAL A 21 4.74 20.09 14.05
C VAL A 21 4.55 21.06 12.89
N GLY A 22 3.31 21.13 12.40
CA GLY A 22 2.71 22.35 11.85
C GLY A 22 3.11 22.73 10.43
N CYS A 23 2.40 22.19 9.44
CA CYS A 23 2.19 22.88 8.18
C CYS A 23 0.68 23.04 7.98
N SER A 24 0.19 24.28 7.98
CA SER A 24 -1.19 24.59 7.60
C SER A 24 -1.34 24.38 6.10
N THR A 25 -1.73 23.17 5.68
CA THR A 25 -2.14 22.89 4.31
C THR A 25 -3.61 23.26 4.16
N THR A 26 -3.89 24.22 3.27
CA THR A 26 -5.24 24.44 2.77
C THR A 26 -5.64 23.18 1.99
N ALA A 27 -6.54 22.37 2.54
CA ALA A 27 -7.11 21.21 1.87
C ALA A 27 -7.55 21.60 0.45
N GLN A 28 -6.94 21.01 -0.57
CA GLN A 28 -7.36 21.19 -1.96
C GLN A 28 -8.66 20.41 -2.11
N ALA A 29 -9.79 21.12 -2.12
CA ALA A 29 -11.15 20.58 -2.03
C ALA A 29 -11.62 19.74 -3.24
N GLU A 30 -10.70 19.21 -4.04
CA GLU A 30 -11.03 18.54 -5.31
C GLU A 30 -10.40 17.14 -5.46
N ASP A 31 -9.49 16.72 -4.57
CA ASP A 31 -8.89 15.37 -4.62
C ASP A 31 -9.94 14.29 -4.25
N SER A 32 -9.84 13.13 -4.89
CA SER A 32 -10.76 12.01 -4.71
C SER A 32 -10.06 10.82 -4.12
N TYR A 33 -10.65 10.24 -3.07
CA TYR A 33 -10.19 9.02 -2.44
C TYR A 33 -10.89 7.83 -3.08
N VAL A 34 -10.12 6.96 -3.74
CA VAL A 34 -10.63 5.81 -4.48
C VAL A 34 -10.08 4.53 -3.85
N THR A 35 -10.94 3.55 -3.61
CA THR A 35 -10.50 2.20 -3.20
C THR A 35 -10.91 1.19 -4.25
N LEU A 36 -9.99 0.30 -4.59
CA LEU A 36 -10.18 -0.81 -5.51
C LEU A 36 -9.92 -2.13 -4.76
N ASP A 37 -10.97 -2.91 -4.52
CA ASP A 37 -10.86 -4.23 -3.87
C ASP A 37 -11.08 -5.33 -4.91
N ILE A 38 -9.97 -5.84 -5.44
CA ILE A 38 -9.89 -7.01 -6.32
C ILE A 38 -9.66 -8.28 -5.49
N ASN A 39 -9.35 -8.11 -4.20
CA ASN A 39 -8.61 -9.09 -3.38
C ASN A 39 -7.24 -9.34 -4.03
N PRO A 40 -6.46 -8.25 -4.23
CA PRO A 40 -6.08 -7.34 -3.14
C PRO A 40 -6.82 -5.99 -3.05
N SER A 41 -6.60 -5.21 -1.98
CA SER A 41 -7.27 -3.91 -1.72
C SER A 41 -6.30 -2.74 -1.78
N ILE A 42 -6.53 -1.81 -2.70
CA ILE A 42 -5.64 -0.67 -2.98
C ILE A 42 -6.39 0.65 -2.76
N GLU A 43 -5.70 1.62 -2.17
CA GLU A 43 -6.11 3.02 -2.03
C GLU A 43 -5.40 3.86 -3.09
N LEU A 44 -6.13 4.70 -3.80
CA LEU A 44 -5.62 5.72 -4.69
C LEU A 44 -6.14 7.10 -4.24
N ILE A 45 -5.26 8.08 -4.19
CA ILE A 45 -5.66 9.49 -4.11
C ILE A 45 -5.51 10.07 -5.50
N VAL A 46 -6.60 10.59 -6.05
CA VAL A 46 -6.69 11.01 -7.46
C VAL A 46 -6.99 12.50 -7.53
N SER A 47 -6.20 13.20 -8.34
CA SER A 47 -6.40 14.62 -8.60
C SER A 47 -7.66 14.90 -9.43
N PRO A 48 -8.12 16.15 -9.52
CA PRO A 48 -9.29 16.53 -10.32
C PRO A 48 -9.12 16.30 -11.82
N ARG A 49 -7.86 16.14 -12.27
CA ARG A 49 -7.48 15.86 -13.66
C ARG A 49 -7.30 14.36 -13.92
N ASP A 50 -7.85 13.50 -13.06
CA ASP A 50 -7.76 12.05 -13.13
C ASP A 50 -6.33 11.51 -13.07
N LYS A 51 -5.39 12.27 -12.50
CA LYS A 51 -4.02 11.78 -12.23
C LYS A 51 -3.91 11.16 -10.85
N VAL A 52 -3.26 10.00 -10.76
CA VAL A 52 -2.93 9.37 -9.48
C VAL A 52 -1.87 10.21 -8.75
N ILE A 53 -2.19 10.66 -7.54
CA ILE A 53 -1.29 11.41 -6.66
C ILE A 53 -0.57 10.44 -5.72
N TYR A 54 -1.30 9.47 -5.18
CA TYR A 54 -0.76 8.41 -4.32
C TYR A 54 -1.43 7.09 -4.62
N ALA A 55 -0.68 6.00 -4.43
CA ALA A 55 -1.18 4.64 -4.43
C ALA A 55 -0.64 3.92 -3.20
N ASN A 56 -1.53 3.45 -2.32
CA ASN A 56 -1.19 2.82 -1.06
C ASN A 56 -1.88 1.47 -0.92
N PRO A 57 -1.23 0.48 -0.31
CA PRO A 57 -1.85 -0.79 -0.01
C PRO A 57 -2.79 -0.66 1.20
N LEU A 58 -3.99 -1.23 1.11
CA LEU A 58 -4.94 -1.35 2.23
C LEU A 58 -4.86 -2.72 2.92
N ASN A 59 -4.26 -3.72 2.27
CA ASN A 59 -3.99 -5.05 2.82
C ASN A 59 -2.62 -5.60 2.36
N GLU A 60 -2.21 -6.71 2.95
CA GLU A 60 -0.88 -7.32 2.72
C GLU A 60 -0.66 -7.72 1.26
N ASP A 61 -1.71 -8.26 0.63
CA ASP A 61 -1.66 -8.68 -0.77
C ASP A 61 -1.45 -7.49 -1.73
N ALA A 62 -1.97 -6.31 -1.39
CA ALA A 62 -1.82 -5.11 -2.22
C ALA A 62 -0.41 -4.54 -2.17
N GLU A 63 0.34 -4.82 -1.10
CA GLU A 63 1.74 -4.43 -1.01
C GLU A 63 2.56 -5.17 -2.07
N VAL A 64 2.27 -6.45 -2.31
CA VAL A 64 2.95 -7.25 -3.34
C VAL A 64 2.72 -6.65 -4.72
N ILE A 65 1.47 -6.29 -5.03
CA ILE A 65 1.15 -5.61 -6.29
C ILE A 65 1.92 -4.28 -6.40
N LEU A 66 1.86 -3.42 -5.39
CA LEU A 66 2.38 -2.05 -5.48
C LEU A 66 3.90 -1.93 -5.33
N VAL A 67 4.63 -3.02 -5.10
CA VAL A 67 6.11 -3.02 -5.10
C VAL A 67 6.65 -2.75 -6.50
N ASP A 68 6.07 -3.39 -7.52
CA ASP A 68 6.57 -3.32 -8.89
C ASP A 68 5.92 -2.23 -9.75
N LEU A 69 4.98 -1.48 -9.18
CA LEU A 69 4.17 -0.52 -9.92
C LEU A 69 4.51 0.94 -9.60
N ASP A 70 4.82 1.71 -10.64
CA ASP A 70 4.93 3.16 -10.55
C ASP A 70 3.59 3.85 -10.85
N LEU A 71 2.73 3.81 -9.83
CA LEU A 71 1.47 4.54 -9.62
C LEU A 71 1.42 6.01 -10.08
N VAL A 72 2.42 6.75 -9.61
CA VAL A 72 2.24 8.16 -9.29
C VAL A 72 2.41 9.02 -10.54
N GLY A 73 1.44 9.89 -10.80
CA GLY A 73 1.41 10.75 -11.97
C GLY A 73 0.76 10.13 -13.21
N MET A 74 0.43 8.84 -13.18
CA MET A 74 -0.30 8.17 -14.27
C MET A 74 -1.77 8.62 -14.33
N ASP A 75 -2.38 8.47 -15.51
CA ASP A 75 -3.84 8.55 -15.62
C ASP A 75 -4.49 7.42 -14.84
N LEU A 76 -5.62 7.71 -14.18
CA LEU A 76 -6.34 6.76 -13.35
C LEU A 76 -6.68 5.46 -14.09
N GLU A 77 -7.06 5.57 -15.36
CA GLU A 77 -7.42 4.42 -16.21
C GLU A 77 -6.21 3.52 -16.47
N ASP A 78 -5.07 4.10 -16.85
CA ASP A 78 -3.82 3.35 -17.07
C ASP A 78 -3.35 2.68 -15.78
N ALA A 79 -3.47 3.37 -14.64
CA ALA A 79 -3.13 2.79 -13.34
C ALA A 79 -4.03 1.60 -12.97
N ILE A 80 -5.33 1.68 -13.28
CA ILE A 80 -6.27 0.57 -13.06
C ILE A 80 -5.94 -0.62 -13.96
N ASP A 81 -5.62 -0.38 -15.23
CA ASP A 81 -5.22 -1.44 -16.16
C ASP A 81 -3.99 -2.18 -15.65
N LEU A 82 -2.99 -1.43 -15.17
CA LEU A 82 -1.77 -2.01 -14.63
C LEU A 82 -2.03 -2.80 -13.33
N ILE A 83 -2.87 -2.28 -12.43
CA ILE A 83 -3.28 -3.01 -11.23
C ILE A 83 -3.98 -4.33 -11.59
N ILE A 84 -4.93 -4.30 -12.55
CA ILE A 84 -5.67 -5.50 -12.98
C ILE A 84 -4.70 -6.51 -13.62
N GLU A 85 -3.81 -6.04 -14.48
CA GLU A 85 -2.80 -6.87 -15.14
C GLU A 85 -1.89 -7.57 -14.12
N THR A 86 -1.30 -6.82 -13.19
CA THR A 86 -0.45 -7.40 -12.14
C THR A 86 -1.25 -8.32 -11.21
N SER A 87 -2.52 -8.02 -10.94
CA SER A 87 -3.40 -8.90 -10.16
C SER A 87 -3.65 -10.25 -10.88
N ILE A 88 -3.73 -10.26 -12.21
CA ILE A 88 -3.83 -11.49 -13.00
C ILE A 88 -2.50 -12.25 -12.98
N GLU A 89 -1.38 -11.55 -13.22
CA GLU A 89 -0.04 -12.14 -13.25
C GLU A 89 0.34 -12.82 -11.94
N LEU A 90 -0.02 -12.20 -10.81
CA LEU A 90 0.21 -12.73 -9.46
C LEU A 90 -0.84 -13.77 -9.03
N GLY A 91 -1.86 -14.04 -9.87
CA GLY A 91 -2.86 -15.07 -9.63
C GLY A 91 -3.98 -14.69 -8.65
N TYR A 92 -4.13 -13.41 -8.33
CA TYR A 92 -5.25 -12.89 -7.55
C TYR A 92 -6.56 -12.88 -8.34
N ILE A 93 -6.47 -12.64 -9.65
CA ILE A 93 -7.56 -12.83 -10.59
C ILE A 93 -7.31 -14.13 -11.35
N ALA A 94 -8.28 -15.05 -11.29
CA ALA A 94 -8.20 -16.28 -12.07
C ALA A 94 -8.28 -15.98 -13.57
N ALA A 95 -7.38 -16.54 -14.36
CA ALA A 95 -7.40 -16.46 -15.82
C ALA A 95 -8.39 -17.45 -16.48
N ASP A 96 -9.14 -18.20 -15.68
CA ASP A 96 -10.14 -19.16 -16.14
C ASP A 96 -11.47 -18.43 -16.46
N GLU A 97 -12.01 -18.67 -17.65
CA GLU A 97 -13.23 -18.02 -18.15
C GLU A 97 -14.47 -18.36 -17.31
N ASP A 98 -14.46 -19.46 -16.55
CA ASP A 98 -15.60 -19.90 -15.73
C ASP A 98 -15.61 -19.35 -14.30
N VAL A 99 -14.59 -18.59 -13.87
CA VAL A 99 -14.49 -18.05 -12.51
C VAL A 99 -14.86 -16.57 -12.48
N GLU A 100 -16.02 -16.27 -11.90
CA GLU A 100 -16.49 -14.88 -11.80
C GLU A 100 -15.69 -14.07 -10.78
N THR A 101 -15.03 -13.01 -11.24
CA THR A 101 -14.27 -12.08 -10.40
C THR A 101 -15.05 -10.79 -10.14
N TYR A 102 -15.08 -10.35 -8.89
CA TYR A 102 -15.78 -9.13 -8.48
C TYR A 102 -14.78 -8.09 -8.00
N VAL A 103 -14.83 -6.91 -8.60
CA VAL A 103 -14.00 -5.77 -8.18
C VAL A 103 -14.88 -4.76 -7.49
N SER A 104 -14.67 -4.58 -6.19
CA SER A 104 -15.44 -3.60 -5.41
C SER A 104 -14.78 -2.23 -5.46
N VAL A 105 -15.55 -1.22 -5.86
CA VAL A 105 -15.07 0.13 -6.10
C VAL A 105 -15.76 1.10 -5.13
N SER A 106 -15.00 2.02 -4.55
CA SER A 106 -15.54 3.17 -3.82
C SER A 106 -14.77 4.42 -4.19
N ALA A 107 -15.45 5.51 -4.48
CA ALA A 107 -14.90 6.84 -4.65
C ALA A 107 -15.56 7.78 -3.65
N ILE A 108 -14.75 8.62 -3.01
CA ILE A 108 -15.17 9.60 -2.02
C ILE A 108 -14.57 10.94 -2.44
N ASN A 109 -15.44 11.94 -2.61
CA ASN A 109 -15.05 13.32 -2.88
C ASN A 109 -16.03 14.26 -2.17
N GLU A 110 -15.59 15.49 -1.93
CA GLU A 110 -16.44 16.55 -1.35
C GLU A 110 -17.60 16.91 -2.30
N ASP A 111 -17.33 16.96 -3.60
CA ASP A 111 -18.31 17.18 -4.64
C ASP A 111 -18.94 15.85 -5.10
N ALA A 112 -20.26 15.74 -4.94
CA ALA A 112 -21.02 14.54 -5.29
C ALA A 112 -21.00 14.22 -6.80
N GLN A 113 -20.93 15.22 -7.68
CA GLN A 113 -20.85 14.99 -9.13
C GLN A 113 -19.49 14.44 -9.53
N ILE A 114 -18.40 14.95 -8.92
CA ILE A 114 -17.05 14.40 -9.12
C ILE A 114 -16.98 12.97 -8.58
N GLN A 115 -17.53 12.74 -7.39
CA GLN A 115 -17.59 11.41 -6.78
C GLN A 115 -18.28 10.40 -7.71
N GLU A 116 -19.47 10.73 -8.21
CA GLU A 116 -20.24 9.86 -9.11
C GLU A 116 -19.51 9.65 -10.44
N ARG A 117 -18.91 10.70 -11.01
CA ARG A 117 -18.12 10.62 -12.24
C ARG A 117 -16.96 9.63 -12.08
N ILE A 118 -16.16 9.76 -11.02
CA ILE A 118 -15.00 8.89 -10.78
C ILE A 118 -15.45 7.47 -10.47
N GLN A 119 -16.44 7.28 -9.60
CA GLN A 119 -17.00 5.95 -9.30
C GLN A 119 -17.41 5.21 -10.58
N ASN A 120 -18.18 5.88 -11.45
CA ASN A 120 -18.67 5.29 -12.69
C ASN A 120 -17.53 5.07 -13.70
N LYS A 121 -16.60 6.02 -13.83
CA LYS A 121 -15.42 5.91 -14.69
C LYS A 121 -14.59 4.68 -14.33
N VAL A 122 -14.26 4.50 -13.05
CA VAL A 122 -13.50 3.33 -12.57
C VAL A 122 -14.25 2.05 -12.85
N LYS A 123 -15.55 1.98 -12.55
CA LYS A 123 -16.36 0.77 -12.80
C LYS A 123 -16.44 0.43 -14.29
N GLU A 124 -16.68 1.41 -15.14
CA GLU A 124 -16.72 1.22 -16.60
C GLU A 124 -15.37 0.73 -17.13
N HIS A 125 -14.28 1.33 -16.67
CA HIS A 125 -12.93 0.96 -17.09
C HIS A 125 -12.57 -0.47 -16.67
N VAL A 126 -12.83 -0.85 -15.42
CA VAL A 126 -12.63 -2.22 -14.93
C VAL A 126 -13.45 -3.23 -15.75
N ASN A 127 -14.72 -2.93 -16.04
CA ASN A 127 -15.57 -3.80 -16.86
C ASN A 127 -15.02 -3.97 -18.28
N ASN A 128 -14.54 -2.87 -18.89
CA ASN A 128 -13.92 -2.89 -20.21
C ASN A 128 -12.60 -3.68 -20.20
N ALA A 129 -11.78 -3.53 -19.15
CA ALA A 129 -10.54 -4.27 -19.00
C ALA A 129 -10.79 -5.80 -18.95
N PHE A 130 -11.77 -6.25 -18.16
CA PHE A 130 -12.17 -7.66 -18.14
C PHE A 130 -12.71 -8.13 -19.49
N GLN A 131 -13.57 -7.34 -20.14
CA GLN A 131 -14.11 -7.67 -21.46
C GLN A 131 -13.00 -7.81 -22.51
N ASN A 132 -12.05 -6.89 -22.55
CA ASN A 132 -10.95 -6.88 -23.50
C ASN A 132 -9.98 -8.05 -23.27
N LYS A 133 -9.79 -8.47 -22.02
CA LYS A 133 -8.95 -9.61 -21.65
C LYS A 133 -9.70 -10.96 -21.70
N GLY A 134 -10.99 -10.97 -22.04
CA GLY A 134 -11.80 -12.20 -22.14
C GLY A 134 -12.12 -12.86 -20.80
N LEU A 135 -12.07 -12.09 -19.71
CA LEU A 135 -12.27 -12.60 -18.35
C LEU A 135 -13.71 -12.39 -17.89
N MET A 136 -14.24 -13.36 -17.15
CA MET A 136 -15.56 -13.25 -16.54
C MET A 136 -15.46 -12.45 -15.24
N GLY A 137 -15.53 -11.12 -15.35
CA GLY A 137 -15.45 -10.23 -14.19
C GLY A 137 -16.36 -9.02 -14.29
N ARG A 138 -16.69 -8.42 -13.14
CA ARG A 138 -17.46 -7.17 -13.08
C ARG A 138 -17.09 -6.29 -11.90
N ALA A 139 -17.18 -4.99 -12.13
CA ALA A 139 -17.09 -3.98 -11.10
C ALA A 139 -18.43 -3.78 -10.39
N GLN A 140 -18.40 -3.60 -9.08
CA GLN A 140 -19.55 -3.31 -8.24
C GLN A 140 -19.23 -2.22 -7.23
N ASP A 141 -20.26 -1.64 -6.63
CA ASP A 141 -20.04 -0.70 -5.53
C ASP A 141 -19.56 -1.44 -4.28
N LYS A 142 -18.67 -0.80 -3.51
CA LYS A 142 -18.13 -1.38 -2.28
C LYS A 142 -19.24 -1.68 -1.28
N GLY A 143 -19.34 -2.95 -0.91
CA GLY A 143 -20.19 -3.42 0.18
C GLY A 143 -19.50 -3.26 1.53
N TYR A 144 -20.31 -3.16 2.58
CA TYR A 144 -19.85 -3.11 3.98
C TYR A 144 -20.57 -4.19 4.79
N THR A 145 -19.95 -4.67 5.87
CA THR A 145 -20.57 -5.67 6.75
C THR A 145 -21.76 -5.06 7.50
N PRO A 146 -22.75 -5.88 7.93
CA PRO A 146 -23.91 -5.39 8.67
C PRO A 146 -23.53 -4.58 9.92
N GLU A 147 -22.51 -5.01 10.64
CA GLU A 147 -22.03 -4.32 11.86
C GLU A 147 -21.46 -2.94 11.53
N PHE A 148 -20.76 -2.80 10.39
CA PHE A 148 -20.22 -1.53 9.94
C PHE A 148 -21.32 -0.57 9.46
N LEU A 149 -22.34 -1.11 8.81
CA LEU A 149 -23.52 -0.34 8.40
C LEU A 149 -24.29 0.19 9.61
N GLU A 150 -24.50 -0.65 10.63
CA GLU A 150 -25.13 -0.24 11.90
C GLU A 150 -24.30 0.83 12.61
N GLU A 151 -22.97 0.69 12.62
CA GLU A 151 -22.09 1.71 13.18
C GLU A 151 -22.20 3.05 12.44
N ALA A 152 -22.21 3.05 11.11
CA ALA A 152 -22.38 4.27 10.30
C ALA A 152 -23.75 4.92 10.53
N GLU A 153 -24.81 4.11 10.64
CA GLU A 153 -26.16 4.58 10.95
C GLU A 153 -26.23 5.22 12.35
N ASN A 154 -25.59 4.60 13.35
CA ASN A 154 -25.52 5.14 14.72
C ASN A 154 -24.82 6.50 14.79
N TYR A 155 -23.80 6.72 13.94
CA TYR A 155 -23.15 8.02 13.79
C TYR A 155 -23.89 8.99 12.86
N GLY A 156 -24.92 8.53 12.14
CA GLY A 156 -25.70 9.36 11.21
C GLY A 156 -24.94 9.75 9.93
N VAL A 157 -23.94 8.95 9.53
CA VAL A 157 -23.07 9.24 8.37
C VAL A 157 -23.15 8.13 7.32
N THR A 158 -22.67 8.40 6.11
CA THR A 158 -22.61 7.36 5.07
C THR A 158 -21.49 6.36 5.37
N PRO A 159 -21.63 5.06 5.04
CA PRO A 159 -20.59 4.06 5.29
C PRO A 159 -19.23 4.42 4.68
N GLY A 160 -19.20 4.96 3.45
CA GLY A 160 -17.96 5.44 2.84
C GLY A 160 -17.30 6.58 3.62
N PHE A 161 -18.09 7.49 4.19
CA PHE A 161 -17.55 8.59 5.02
C PHE A 161 -16.96 8.04 6.32
N LEU A 162 -17.67 7.12 6.98
CA LEU A 162 -17.13 6.46 8.18
C LEU A 162 -15.85 5.68 7.88
N PHE A 163 -15.77 5.01 6.72
CA PHE A 163 -14.57 4.30 6.28
C PHE A 163 -13.38 5.26 6.15
N LEU A 164 -13.56 6.37 5.42
CA LEU A 164 -12.52 7.39 5.27
C LEU A 164 -12.13 8.02 6.62
N ALA A 165 -13.10 8.34 7.48
CA ALA A 165 -12.84 8.89 8.81
C ALA A 165 -12.01 7.93 9.67
N LYS A 166 -12.33 6.63 9.65
CA LYS A 166 -11.56 5.60 10.36
C LYS A 166 -10.16 5.42 9.79
N GLU A 167 -9.99 5.50 8.46
CA GLU A 167 -8.65 5.49 7.86
C GLU A 167 -7.83 6.72 8.27
N ALA A 168 -8.43 7.91 8.29
CA ALA A 168 -7.77 9.12 8.77
C ALA A 168 -7.34 9.00 10.24
N VAL A 169 -8.21 8.49 11.13
CA VAL A 169 -7.92 8.21 12.55
C VAL A 169 -6.78 7.19 12.70
N VAL A 170 -6.78 6.14 11.89
CA VAL A 170 -5.72 5.11 11.92
C VAL A 170 -4.35 5.69 11.57
N LEU A 171 -4.32 6.66 10.66
CA LEU A 171 -3.12 7.26 10.10
C LEU A 171 -2.64 8.50 10.84
N SER A 172 -3.52 9.18 11.60
CA SER A 172 -3.22 10.39 12.36
C SER A 172 -3.21 10.12 13.86
N ASP A 173 -2.06 10.30 14.50
CA ASP A 173 -1.83 9.98 15.91
C ASP A 173 -2.69 10.82 16.90
N ASP A 174 -3.12 12.02 16.50
CA ASP A 174 -3.86 12.96 17.36
C ASP A 174 -5.37 13.07 17.02
N LEU A 175 -5.89 12.23 16.11
CA LEU A 175 -7.27 12.36 15.60
C LEU A 175 -8.18 11.30 16.21
N LEU A 176 -9.17 11.73 17.00
CA LEU A 176 -10.22 10.86 17.53
C LEU A 176 -11.33 10.66 16.49
N ILE A 177 -12.06 9.54 16.56
CA ILE A 177 -13.17 9.27 15.64
C ILE A 177 -14.29 10.31 15.77
N GLU A 178 -14.58 10.78 16.98
CA GLU A 178 -15.59 11.81 17.21
C GLU A 178 -15.21 13.13 16.52
N ASP A 179 -13.93 13.48 16.53
CA ASP A 179 -13.42 14.68 15.87
C ASP A 179 -13.35 14.48 14.36
N ALA A 180 -12.95 13.31 13.88
CA ALA A 180 -12.93 12.96 12.46
C ALA A 180 -14.33 13.04 11.82
N LEU A 181 -15.38 12.67 12.57
CA LEU A 181 -16.76 12.76 12.09
C LEU A 181 -17.27 14.20 11.94
N LEU A 182 -16.58 15.18 12.54
CA LEU A 182 -16.88 16.61 12.38
C LEU A 182 -16.14 17.26 11.21
N LEU A 183 -15.18 16.56 10.61
CA LEU A 183 -14.40 17.04 9.48
C LEU A 183 -15.15 16.84 8.15
N THR A 184 -14.78 17.64 7.15
CA THR A 184 -15.21 17.48 5.77
C THR A 184 -14.47 16.33 5.09
N ARG A 185 -14.98 15.83 3.96
CA ARG A 185 -14.29 14.78 3.20
C ARG A 185 -12.94 15.29 2.72
N ALA A 186 -12.89 16.53 2.25
CA ALA A 186 -11.64 17.17 1.84
C ALA A 186 -10.59 17.20 2.97
N GLU A 187 -10.98 17.56 4.19
CA GLU A 187 -10.08 17.56 5.35
C GLU A 187 -9.59 16.15 5.71
N LEU A 188 -10.48 15.15 5.70
CA LEU A 188 -10.10 13.76 5.96
C LEU A 188 -9.16 13.21 4.87
N ILE A 189 -9.42 13.51 3.60
CA ILE A 189 -8.54 13.12 2.49
C ILE A 189 -7.16 13.76 2.65
N GLU A 190 -7.10 15.03 3.02
CA GLU A 190 -5.84 15.73 3.25
C GLU A 190 -5.05 15.11 4.42
N ILE A 191 -5.72 14.73 5.51
CA ILE A 191 -5.08 14.03 6.64
C ILE A 191 -4.48 12.70 6.19
N VAL A 192 -5.25 11.88 5.47
CA VAL A 192 -4.77 10.61 4.91
C VAL A 192 -3.57 10.87 3.99
N LYS A 193 -3.68 11.85 3.09
CA LYS A 193 -2.63 12.22 2.13
C LYS A 193 -1.32 12.60 2.83
N VAL A 194 -1.37 13.49 3.81
CA VAL A 194 -0.19 13.94 4.58
C VAL A 194 0.44 12.78 5.34
N ALA A 195 -0.38 11.94 5.99
CA ALA A 195 0.14 10.79 6.71
C ALA A 195 0.82 9.76 5.79
N ARG A 196 0.26 9.54 4.58
CA ARG A 196 0.85 8.67 3.55
C ARG A 196 2.11 9.27 2.95
N GLU A 197 2.19 10.59 2.78
CA GLU A 197 3.41 11.27 2.37
C GLU A 197 4.55 11.04 3.37
N ALA A 198 4.28 11.18 4.67
CA ALA A 198 5.27 10.91 5.72
C ALA A 198 5.73 9.45 5.76
N GLN A 199 4.85 8.49 5.46
CA GLN A 199 5.20 7.06 5.37
C GLN A 199 5.96 6.72 4.07
N ARG A 200 5.75 7.47 2.99
CA ARG A 200 6.41 7.27 1.71
C ARG A 200 7.92 7.42 1.81
N ASP A 201 8.40 8.36 2.61
CA ASP A 201 9.83 8.64 2.73
C ASP A 201 10.59 7.43 3.31
N VAL A 202 10.02 6.74 4.30
CA VAL A 202 10.63 5.55 4.91
C VAL A 202 10.63 4.36 3.95
N ALA A 203 9.54 4.15 3.20
CA ALA A 203 9.46 3.09 2.20
C ALA A 203 10.33 3.39 0.96
N PHE A 204 10.48 4.66 0.60
CA PHE A 204 11.34 5.12 -0.49
C PHE A 204 12.82 4.89 -0.18
N GLU A 205 13.28 5.22 1.03
CA GLU A 205 14.65 4.96 1.46
C GLU A 205 14.98 3.47 1.41
N LEU A 206 14.06 2.61 1.86
CA LEU A 206 14.23 1.15 1.80
C LEU A 206 14.30 0.63 0.35
N ARG A 207 13.43 1.13 -0.54
CA ARG A 207 13.48 0.79 -1.97
C ARG A 207 14.75 1.31 -2.66
N ALA A 208 15.19 2.51 -2.31
CA ALA A 208 16.40 3.10 -2.86
C ALA A 208 17.65 2.28 -2.50
N ALA A 209 17.75 1.83 -1.24
CA ALA A 209 18.83 0.96 -0.79
C ALA A 209 18.83 -0.38 -1.54
N PHE A 210 17.66 -1.01 -1.71
CA PHE A 210 17.54 -2.24 -2.51
C PHE A 210 18.00 -2.05 -3.96
N HIS A 211 17.62 -0.94 -4.61
CA HIS A 211 18.06 -0.65 -5.96
C HIS A 211 19.57 -0.41 -6.04
N GLU A 212 20.15 0.29 -5.07
CA GLU A 212 21.60 0.51 -4.99
C GLU A 212 22.37 -0.81 -4.88
N ASP A 213 21.95 -1.71 -3.98
CA ASP A 213 22.60 -3.01 -3.78
C ASP A 213 22.46 -3.91 -5.02
N ARG A 214 21.26 -3.93 -5.63
CA ARG A 214 21.01 -4.66 -6.88
C ARG A 214 21.88 -4.14 -8.02
N ASP A 215 21.92 -2.81 -8.20
CA ASP A 215 22.63 -2.20 -9.31
C ASP A 215 24.14 -2.39 -9.16
N ALA A 216 24.67 -2.40 -7.93
CA ALA A 216 26.05 -2.76 -7.65
C ALA A 216 26.38 -4.21 -8.07
N LEU A 217 25.49 -5.18 -7.77
CA LEU A 217 25.66 -6.56 -8.23
C LEU A 217 25.62 -6.66 -9.76
N ILE A 218 24.71 -5.94 -10.41
CA ILE A 218 24.62 -5.91 -11.87
C ILE A 218 25.91 -5.34 -12.47
N GLU A 219 26.41 -4.22 -11.94
CA GLU A 219 27.65 -3.58 -12.42
C GLU A 219 28.88 -4.47 -12.23
N GLU A 220 28.90 -5.30 -11.19
CA GLU A 220 29.99 -6.24 -10.94
C GLU A 220 29.91 -7.49 -11.83
N TYR A 221 28.76 -8.18 -11.87
CA TYR A 221 28.66 -9.51 -12.47
C TYR A 221 28.36 -9.48 -13.97
N VAL A 222 27.53 -8.55 -14.47
CA VAL A 222 27.12 -8.54 -15.88
C VAL A 222 28.31 -8.39 -16.83
N PRO A 223 29.27 -7.46 -16.62
CA PRO A 223 30.44 -7.34 -17.50
C PRO A 223 31.32 -8.60 -17.51
N GLN A 224 31.39 -9.34 -16.40
CA GLN A 224 32.15 -10.58 -16.29
C GLN A 224 31.46 -11.71 -17.07
N ILE A 225 30.13 -11.80 -16.97
CA ILE A 225 29.29 -12.74 -17.73
C ILE A 225 29.44 -12.47 -19.24
N GLU A 226 29.27 -11.22 -19.67
CA GLU A 226 29.41 -10.83 -21.09
C GLU A 226 30.81 -11.13 -21.64
N ALA A 227 31.86 -10.93 -20.82
CA ALA A 227 33.23 -11.24 -21.21
C ALA A 227 33.46 -12.76 -21.39
N LEU A 228 32.85 -13.60 -20.56
CA LEU A 228 32.91 -15.05 -20.71
C LEU A 228 32.09 -15.53 -21.90
N GLU A 229 30.89 -14.98 -22.11
CA GLU A 229 30.05 -15.30 -23.28
C GLU A 229 30.75 -14.92 -24.60
N THR A 230 31.48 -13.80 -24.61
CA THR A 230 32.31 -13.40 -25.76
C THR A 230 33.45 -14.40 -26.01
N GLN A 231 34.15 -14.83 -24.97
CA GLN A 231 35.22 -15.82 -25.09
C GLN A 231 34.70 -17.17 -25.58
N ILE A 232 33.53 -17.61 -25.10
CA ILE A 232 32.89 -18.84 -25.56
C ILE A 232 32.54 -18.73 -27.05
N ALA A 233 31.91 -17.63 -27.47
CA ALA A 233 31.57 -17.40 -28.88
C ALA A 233 32.81 -17.37 -29.78
N ASP A 234 33.92 -16.79 -29.33
CA ASP A 234 35.19 -16.79 -30.05
C ASP A 234 35.78 -18.20 -30.21
N VAL A 235 35.70 -19.03 -29.16
CA VAL A 235 36.16 -20.44 -29.22
C VAL A 235 35.23 -21.27 -30.11
N GLU A 236 33.92 -21.09 -30.02
CA GLU A 236 32.95 -21.75 -30.92
C GLU A 236 33.20 -21.40 -32.38
N ALA A 237 33.49 -20.13 -32.67
CA ALA A 237 33.84 -19.68 -34.01
C ALA A 237 35.15 -20.30 -34.51
N GLN A 238 36.16 -20.45 -33.63
CA GLN A 238 37.41 -21.14 -33.96
C GLN A 238 37.17 -22.62 -34.27
N ILE A 239 36.35 -23.32 -33.48
CA ILE A 239 35.98 -24.72 -33.73
C ILE A 239 35.25 -24.85 -35.06
N ALA A 240 34.28 -23.97 -35.34
CA ALA A 240 33.51 -23.98 -36.59
C ALA A 240 34.37 -23.68 -37.83
N ALA A 241 35.49 -22.98 -37.67
CA ALA A 241 36.42 -22.66 -38.74
C ALA A 241 37.43 -23.80 -39.05
N LEU A 242 37.48 -24.85 -38.23
CA LEU A 242 38.37 -25.99 -38.45
C LEU A 242 37.94 -26.83 -39.66
N GLU A 243 38.92 -27.38 -40.38
CA GLU A 243 38.65 -28.33 -41.47
C GLU A 243 38.06 -29.64 -40.93
N GLU A 244 37.19 -30.29 -41.73
CA GLU A 244 36.55 -31.55 -41.35
C GLU A 244 37.61 -32.63 -41.04
N GLY A 245 37.68 -33.07 -39.78
CA GLY A 245 38.66 -34.04 -39.29
C GLY A 245 39.92 -33.45 -38.62
N ALA A 246 39.99 -32.13 -38.46
CA ALA A 246 41.00 -31.49 -37.62
C ALA A 246 40.79 -31.78 -36.11
N ASP A 247 41.87 -31.79 -35.34
CA ASP A 247 41.82 -32.04 -33.90
C ASP A 247 41.36 -30.78 -33.15
N ALA A 248 40.15 -30.83 -32.59
CA ALA A 248 39.55 -29.75 -31.81
C ALA A 248 39.68 -29.95 -30.29
N THR A 249 40.36 -31.01 -29.81
CA THR A 249 40.30 -31.40 -28.38
C THR A 249 40.75 -30.30 -27.41
N GLU A 250 41.74 -29.48 -27.76
CA GLU A 250 42.20 -28.37 -26.92
C GLU A 250 41.16 -27.23 -26.85
N LEU A 251 40.50 -26.93 -27.98
CA LEU A 251 39.43 -25.93 -28.04
C LEU A 251 38.16 -26.42 -27.33
N GLU A 252 37.80 -27.70 -27.47
CA GLU A 252 36.67 -28.32 -26.76
C GLU A 252 36.91 -28.34 -25.24
N ALA A 253 38.14 -28.60 -24.80
CA ALA A 253 38.52 -28.52 -23.39
C ALA A 253 38.43 -27.07 -22.85
N THR A 254 38.89 -26.10 -23.64
CA THR A 254 38.80 -24.66 -23.30
C THR A 254 37.34 -24.21 -23.23
N LEU A 255 36.51 -24.63 -24.17
CA LEU A 255 35.07 -24.34 -24.18
C LEU A 255 34.36 -24.95 -22.98
N THR A 256 34.74 -26.17 -22.58
CA THR A 256 34.19 -26.81 -21.38
C THR A 256 34.54 -26.02 -20.12
N ASP A 257 35.81 -25.61 -19.98
CA ASP A 257 36.28 -24.82 -18.83
C ASP A 257 35.60 -23.43 -18.77
N LEU A 258 35.44 -22.75 -19.90
CA LEU A 258 34.74 -21.46 -19.96
C LEU A 258 33.25 -21.59 -19.62
N ASN A 259 32.58 -22.66 -20.06
CA ASN A 259 31.19 -22.92 -19.69
C ASN A 259 31.05 -23.22 -18.19
N GLU A 260 31.97 -24.00 -17.60
CA GLU A 260 31.98 -24.23 -16.14
C GLU A 260 32.20 -22.92 -15.36
N GLN A 261 33.08 -22.04 -15.83
CA GLN A 261 33.28 -20.72 -15.24
C GLN A 261 32.04 -19.83 -15.35
N LEU A 262 31.37 -19.82 -16.51
CA LEU A 262 30.15 -19.06 -16.75
C LEU A 262 29.00 -19.54 -15.85
N ASP A 263 28.81 -20.85 -15.75
CA ASP A 263 27.77 -21.45 -14.90
C ASP A 263 28.02 -21.16 -13.42
N ALA A 264 29.29 -21.26 -12.97
CA ALA A 264 29.67 -20.92 -11.61
C ALA A 264 29.38 -19.44 -11.30
N LEU A 265 29.75 -18.53 -12.22
CA LEU A 265 29.54 -17.10 -12.08
C LEU A 265 28.04 -16.72 -12.09
N LYS A 266 27.24 -17.32 -12.97
CA LYS A 266 25.78 -17.12 -13.02
C LYS A 266 25.10 -17.62 -11.76
N THR A 267 25.58 -18.72 -11.19
CA THR A 267 25.08 -19.26 -9.91
C THR A 267 25.40 -18.29 -8.77
N GLU A 268 26.64 -17.82 -8.69
CA GLU A 268 27.06 -16.85 -7.67
C GLU A 268 26.25 -15.54 -7.77
N PHE A 269 26.06 -15.01 -8.97
CA PHE A 269 25.21 -13.83 -9.19
C PHE A 269 23.76 -14.04 -8.73
N HIS A 270 23.16 -15.19 -9.02
CA HIS A 270 21.80 -15.52 -8.56
C HIS A 270 21.71 -15.62 -7.04
N ASP A 271 22.70 -16.25 -6.40
CA ASP A 271 22.72 -16.42 -4.94
C ASP A 271 22.86 -15.06 -4.23
N GLU A 272 23.73 -14.17 -4.72
CA GLU A 272 23.89 -12.81 -4.17
C GLU A 272 22.64 -11.95 -4.40
N MET A 273 22.02 -12.03 -5.58
CA MET A 273 20.73 -11.36 -5.86
C MET A 273 19.60 -11.89 -4.96
N ALA A 274 19.56 -13.19 -4.68
CA ALA A 274 18.61 -13.78 -3.75
C ALA A 274 18.84 -13.28 -2.32
N ALA A 275 20.10 -13.12 -1.90
CA ALA A 275 20.42 -12.57 -0.59
C ALA A 275 19.94 -11.11 -0.43
N VAL A 276 20.18 -10.25 -1.43
CA VAL A 276 19.69 -8.85 -1.44
C VAL A 276 18.16 -8.81 -1.37
N ARG A 277 17.48 -9.68 -2.13
CA ARG A 277 16.01 -9.79 -2.09
C ARG A 277 15.51 -10.23 -0.70
N ASP A 278 16.11 -11.27 -0.11
CA ASP A 278 15.67 -11.82 1.17
C ASP A 278 15.90 -10.81 2.32
N GLU A 279 16.98 -10.02 2.24
CA GLU A 279 17.22 -8.89 3.15
C GLU A 279 16.16 -7.80 2.99
N PHE A 280 15.82 -7.39 1.76
CA PHE A 280 14.75 -6.43 1.51
C PHE A 280 13.41 -6.92 2.07
N HIS A 281 13.06 -8.20 1.88
CA HIS A 281 11.84 -8.78 2.46
C HIS A 281 11.86 -8.69 3.99
N THR A 282 12.96 -9.08 4.62
CA THR A 282 13.11 -9.05 6.08
C THR A 282 12.95 -7.63 6.62
N GLN A 283 13.58 -6.64 5.99
CA GLN A 283 13.50 -5.25 6.40
C GLN A 283 12.11 -4.66 6.14
N SER A 284 11.47 -5.00 5.02
CA SER A 284 10.10 -4.60 4.71
C SER A 284 9.10 -5.21 5.69
N GLU A 285 9.27 -6.48 6.08
CA GLU A 285 8.45 -7.15 7.08
C GLU A 285 8.61 -6.50 8.46
N ALA A 286 9.84 -6.22 8.88
CA ALA A 286 10.08 -5.53 10.15
C ALA A 286 9.47 -4.12 10.17
N LEU A 287 9.58 -3.38 9.06
CA LEU A 287 8.95 -2.08 8.90
C LEU A 287 7.42 -2.19 8.99
N ARG A 288 6.83 -3.20 8.33
CA ARG A 288 5.39 -3.48 8.42
C ARG A 288 4.94 -3.89 9.80
N GLU A 289 5.70 -4.74 10.48
CA GLU A 289 5.41 -5.15 11.85
C GLU A 289 5.42 -3.91 12.75
N SER A 290 6.42 -3.03 12.60
CA SER A 290 6.44 -1.76 13.34
C SER A 290 5.20 -0.89 13.06
N PHE A 291 4.74 -0.81 11.81
CA PHE A 291 3.51 -0.09 11.45
C PHE A 291 2.24 -0.78 11.95
N ARG A 292 2.18 -2.12 11.93
CA ARG A 292 1.05 -2.91 12.45
C ARG A 292 0.95 -2.82 13.97
N GLU A 293 2.09 -2.89 14.65
CA GLU A 293 2.19 -2.70 16.09
C GLU A 293 1.77 -1.28 16.45
N ALA A 294 2.29 -0.26 15.77
CA ALA A 294 1.87 1.13 15.96
C ALA A 294 0.35 1.29 15.72
N LYS A 295 -0.19 0.75 14.62
CA LYS A 295 -1.62 0.77 14.30
C LYS A 295 -2.47 0.05 15.37
N THR A 296 -2.02 -1.10 15.85
CA THR A 296 -2.72 -1.89 16.87
C THR A 296 -2.70 -1.17 18.21
N GLN A 297 -1.56 -0.60 18.59
CA GLN A 297 -1.40 0.19 19.80
C GLN A 297 -2.31 1.43 19.76
N ARG A 298 -2.29 2.20 18.67
CA ARG A 298 -3.18 3.35 18.48
C ARG A 298 -4.65 2.98 18.57
N ARG A 299 -5.05 1.88 17.94
CA ARG A 299 -6.43 1.38 18.02
C ARG A 299 -6.83 1.05 19.47
N GLN A 300 -5.93 0.46 20.25
CA GLN A 300 -6.19 0.14 21.66
C GLN A 300 -6.25 1.40 22.53
N GLU A 301 -5.31 2.34 22.34
CA GLU A 301 -5.31 3.64 23.03
C GLU A 301 -6.61 4.39 22.76
N HIS A 302 -6.99 4.52 21.49
CA HIS A 302 -8.22 5.17 21.09
C HIS A 302 -9.47 4.46 21.65
N GLN A 303 -9.53 3.13 21.59
CA GLN A 303 -10.65 2.38 22.17
C GLN A 303 -10.77 2.60 23.68
N ASN A 304 -9.66 2.72 24.40
CA ASN A 304 -9.64 3.02 25.82
C ASN A 304 -10.12 4.44 26.10
N GLU A 305 -9.69 5.42 25.32
CA GLU A 305 -10.13 6.82 25.44
C GLU A 305 -11.63 6.99 25.18
N VAL A 306 -12.16 6.35 24.14
CA VAL A 306 -13.60 6.34 23.82
C VAL A 306 -14.40 5.72 24.96
N ASN A 307 -13.93 4.61 25.53
CA ASN A 307 -14.59 3.97 26.68
C ASN A 307 -14.58 4.87 27.92
N GLN A 308 -13.44 5.51 28.22
CA GLN A 308 -13.34 6.45 29.34
C GLN A 308 -14.26 7.66 29.13
N PHE A 309 -14.29 8.23 27.93
CA PHE A 309 -15.19 9.33 27.59
C PHE A 309 -16.66 8.95 27.77
N ARG A 310 -17.06 7.75 27.33
CA ARG A 310 -18.42 7.24 27.53
C ARG A 310 -18.78 7.11 29.02
N GLU A 311 -17.90 6.54 29.83
CA GLU A 311 -18.11 6.42 31.29
C GLU A 311 -18.26 7.81 31.95
N ASP A 312 -17.42 8.75 31.57
CA ASP A 312 -17.45 10.15 32.05
C ASP A 312 -18.77 10.85 31.70
N MET A 313 -19.25 10.64 30.48
CA MET A 313 -20.52 11.19 30.00
C MET A 313 -21.73 10.60 30.74
N GLU A 314 -21.71 9.30 31.02
CA GLU A 314 -22.75 8.65 31.83
C GLU A 314 -22.79 9.20 33.26
N GLN A 315 -21.63 9.33 33.92
CA GLN A 315 -21.55 9.91 35.26
C GLN A 315 -22.06 11.36 35.30
N ARG A 316 -21.68 12.20 34.32
CA ARG A 316 -22.19 13.58 34.23
C ARG A 316 -23.71 13.61 34.03
N ARG A 317 -24.26 12.71 33.22
CA ARG A 317 -25.70 12.61 32.98
C ARG A 317 -26.45 12.22 34.25
N ASP A 318 -25.92 11.28 35.04
CA ASP A 318 -26.55 10.86 36.29
C ASP A 318 -26.47 11.94 37.36
N GLN A 319 -25.33 12.63 37.51
CA GLN A 319 -25.21 13.80 38.38
C GLN A 319 -26.16 14.94 37.98
N MET A 320 -26.40 15.12 36.68
CA MET A 320 -27.35 16.10 36.18
C MET A 320 -28.80 15.70 36.50
N ARG A 321 -29.14 14.42 36.35
CA ARG A 321 -30.46 13.87 36.73
C ARG A 321 -30.74 14.05 38.22
N ASP A 322 -29.75 13.77 39.07
CA ASP A 322 -29.90 13.93 40.51
C ASP A 322 -30.05 15.41 40.89
N ARG A 323 -29.27 16.32 40.30
CA ARG A 323 -29.46 17.77 40.50
C ARG A 323 -30.83 18.27 40.06
N ILE A 324 -31.36 17.79 38.95
CA ILE A 324 -32.72 18.14 38.49
C ILE A 324 -33.77 17.61 39.47
N ARG A 325 -33.61 16.38 39.96
CA ARG A 325 -34.51 15.78 40.95
C ARG A 325 -34.50 16.58 42.26
N ASP A 326 -33.33 16.96 42.75
CA ASP A 326 -33.19 17.73 43.99
C ASP A 326 -33.84 19.12 43.84
N TYR A 327 -33.60 19.81 42.72
CA TYR A 327 -34.23 21.10 42.43
C TYR A 327 -35.77 21.02 42.38
N GLN A 328 -36.31 20.00 41.71
CA GLN A 328 -37.77 19.78 41.66
C GLN A 328 -38.37 19.48 43.03
N ASN A 329 -37.67 18.73 43.87
CA ASN A 329 -38.11 18.42 45.24
C ASN A 329 -38.02 19.64 46.18
N GLU A 330 -37.08 20.56 45.96
CA GLU A 330 -37.01 21.83 46.69
C GLU A 330 -38.16 22.78 46.33
N GLU A 331 -38.52 22.90 45.04
CA GLU A 331 -39.70 23.68 44.61
C GLU A 331 -41.00 23.13 45.20
N ASP A 332 -41.20 21.81 45.21
CA ASP A 332 -42.39 21.14 45.76
C ASP A 332 -42.55 21.31 47.28
N ASN A 333 -41.43 21.42 48.02
CA ASN A 333 -41.47 21.72 49.45
C ASN A 333 -41.70 23.21 49.74
N SER A 334 -41.23 24.11 48.89
CA SER A 334 -41.52 25.54 49.01
C SER A 334 -43.01 25.84 48.79
N ASN A 335 -43.66 25.19 47.82
CA ASN A 335 -45.09 25.36 47.53
C ASN A 335 -46.04 24.68 48.54
N LYS A 336 -45.53 23.82 49.44
CA LYS A 336 -46.32 23.20 50.52
C LYS A 336 -46.22 23.97 51.86
N SER A 337 -45.38 25.00 51.93
CA SER A 337 -45.14 25.78 53.15
C SER A 337 -45.71 27.20 53.12
N GLU A 338 -46.39 27.58 52.04
CA GLU A 338 -47.43 28.64 51.99
C GLU A 338 -48.83 28.03 52.19
#